data_AF-A0A328RQL8-F1
#
_entry.id   AF-A0A328RQL8-F1
#
_cell.length_a   1.000
_cell.length_b   1.000
_cell.length_c   1.000
_cell.angle_alpha   90.00
_cell.angle_beta   90.00
_cell.angle_gamma   90.00
#
_symmetry.space_group_name_H-M   'P 1'
#
loop_
_entity.id
_entity.type
_entity.pdbx_description
1 polymer ?
#
loop_
_entity_poly.entity_id
_entity_poly.type
_entity_poly.pdbx_seq_one_letter_code
_entity_poly.pdbx_strand_id
1 'polypeptide(L)' 'MAIDKAKMKCNSPKRQISGGKKFVVKACKGGKEKIIRYGDANMTIKKNIPARRKSFRARHKCETAKDVFSARYWSCKKW' A
#
# COMPACT_ATOMS: atom_id res chain seq x y z
N MET A 1 11.87 11.95 -10.54
CA MET A 1 10.45 11.92 -10.96
C MET A 1 9.56 12.40 -9.81
N ALA A 2 9.17 13.67 -9.84
CA ALA A 2 8.21 14.22 -8.89
C ALA A 2 6.83 13.56 -9.10
N ILE A 3 6.12 13.26 -8.02
CA ILE A 3 4.77 12.70 -8.13
C ILE A 3 3.80 13.85 -8.38
N ASP A 4 3.17 13.84 -9.55
CA ASP A 4 2.02 14.72 -9.84
C ASP A 4 0.79 14.27 -9.03
N LYS A 5 0.56 14.92 -7.88
CA LYS A 5 -0.60 14.64 -7.01
C LYS A 5 -1.93 14.93 -7.69
N ALA A 6 -1.97 15.90 -8.61
CA ALA A 6 -3.17 16.29 -9.35
C ALA A 6 -3.63 15.22 -10.36
N LYS A 7 -2.69 14.49 -10.95
CA LYS A 7 -2.98 13.42 -11.93
C LYS A 7 -3.29 12.08 -11.26
N MET A 8 -3.12 11.96 -9.95
CA MET A 8 -3.39 10.72 -9.22
C MET A 8 -4.85 10.64 -8.78
N LYS A 9 -5.53 9.55 -9.16
CA LYS A 9 -6.86 9.23 -8.63
C LYS A 9 -6.77 8.92 -7.13
N CYS A 10 -7.73 9.44 -6.37
CA CYS A 10 -7.86 9.16 -4.94
C CYS A 10 -8.06 7.66 -4.67
N ASN A 11 -7.40 7.16 -3.62
CA ASN A 11 -7.47 5.78 -3.16
C ASN A 11 -7.16 4.71 -4.23
N SER A 12 -6.46 5.11 -5.30
CA SER A 12 -6.08 4.23 -6.40
C SER A 12 -4.57 4.00 -6.38
N PRO A 13 -4.10 2.82 -5.95
CA PRO A 13 -2.68 2.51 -5.93
C PRO A 13 -2.17 2.22 -7.34
N LYS A 14 -1.05 2.85 -7.70
CA LYS A 14 -0.31 2.60 -8.94
C LYS A 14 1.06 2.00 -8.64
N ARG A 15 1.58 1.18 -9.55
CA ARG A 15 2.96 0.68 -9.46
C ARG A 15 3.91 1.80 -9.84
N GLN A 16 4.79 2.16 -8.93
CA GLN A 16 5.84 3.15 -9.16
C GLN A 16 7.00 2.82 -8.24
N ILE A 17 8.10 2.33 -8.83
CA ILE A 17 9.29 1.97 -8.07
C ILE A 17 10.09 3.25 -7.81
N SER A 18 10.18 3.66 -6.56
CA SER A 18 11.02 4.80 -6.19
C SER A 18 11.27 4.80 -4.67
N GLY A 19 12.53 5.00 -4.29
CA GLY A 19 12.99 4.88 -2.90
C GLY A 19 12.81 3.48 -2.32
N GLY A 20 13.00 2.43 -3.13
CA GLY A 20 12.82 1.03 -2.73
C GLY A 20 11.36 0.57 -2.53
N LYS A 21 10.38 1.46 -2.68
CA LYS A 21 8.95 1.11 -2.57
C LYS A 21 8.34 0.80 -3.92
N LYS A 22 7.43 -0.18 -3.95
CA LYS A 22 6.85 -0.75 -5.19
C LYS A 22 5.60 -0.02 -5.69
N PHE A 23 4.78 0.44 -4.76
CA PHE A 23 3.50 1.07 -5.05
C PHE A 23 3.43 2.45 -4.41
N VAL A 24 2.65 3.31 -5.04
CA VAL A 24 2.27 4.62 -4.51
C VAL A 24 0.77 4.81 -4.64
N VAL A 25 0.17 5.43 -3.64
CA VAL A 25 -1.26 5.75 -3.61
C VAL A 25 -1.45 7.14 -3.05
N LYS A 26 -2.41 7.87 -3.63
CA LYS A 26 -2.93 9.10 -3.07
C LYS A 26 -4.11 8.72 -2.18
N ALA A 27 -3.87 8.55 -0.88
CA ALA A 27 -4.92 8.28 0.07
C ALA A 27 -5.74 9.55 0.28
N CYS A 28 -7.06 9.46 0.10
CA CYS A 28 -7.99 10.57 0.30
C CYS A 28 -9.10 10.13 1.25
N LYS A 29 -9.34 10.90 2.33
CA LYS A 29 -10.45 10.68 3.27
C LYS A 29 -10.77 11.97 4.01
N GLY A 30 -12.04 12.35 4.02
CA GLY A 30 -12.54 13.52 4.75
C GLY A 30 -11.84 14.83 4.35
N GLY A 31 -11.67 15.08 3.05
CA GLY A 31 -11.02 16.30 2.53
C GLY A 31 -9.49 16.33 2.67
N LYS A 32 -8.87 15.37 3.35
CA LYS A 32 -7.40 15.26 3.46
C LYS A 32 -6.85 14.31 2.42
N GLU A 33 -5.72 14.69 1.84
CA GLU A 33 -4.95 13.86 0.92
C GLU A 33 -3.52 13.59 1.43
N LYS A 34 -3.04 12.36 1.24
CA LYS A 34 -1.68 11.96 1.59
C LYS A 34 -1.12 11.02 0.55
N ILE A 35 0.14 11.25 0.16
CA ILE A 35 0.87 10.32 -0.69
C ILE A 35 1.51 9.26 0.19
N ILE A 36 1.20 8.00 -0.08
CA ILE A 36 1.70 6.86 0.66
C ILE A 36 2.41 5.94 -0.31
N ARG A 37 3.64 5.57 0.04
CA ARG A 37 4.42 4.58 -0.68
C ARG A 37 4.46 3.30 0.15
N TYR A 38 4.20 2.17 -0.49
CA TYR A 38 4.08 0.90 0.20
C TYR A 38 4.52 -0.28 -0.68
N GLY A 39 4.74 -1.43 -0.03
CA GLY A 39 5.33 -2.60 -0.66
C GLY A 39 6.81 -2.41 -0.95
N ASP A 40 7.54 -3.52 -0.98
CA ASP A 40 8.95 -3.53 -1.30
C ASP A 40 9.16 -3.84 -2.79
N ALA A 41 10.01 -3.07 -3.46
CA ALA A 41 10.27 -3.24 -4.89
C ALA A 41 11.05 -4.51 -5.22
N ASN A 42 11.91 -4.96 -4.29
CA ASN A 42 12.79 -6.10 -4.44
C ASN A 42 12.14 -7.40 -3.95
N MET A 43 11.02 -7.31 -3.22
CA MET A 43 10.28 -8.49 -2.76
C MET A 43 9.10 -8.84 -3.66
N THR A 44 8.99 -10.13 -3.97
CA THR A 44 7.81 -10.72 -4.59
C THR A 44 6.92 -11.34 -3.53
N ILE A 45 5.65 -10.96 -3.57
CA ILE A 45 4.64 -11.53 -2.69
C ILE A 45 4.32 -12.92 -3.22
N LYS A 46 4.70 -13.96 -2.48
CA LYS A 46 4.39 -15.36 -2.78
C LYS A 46 2.90 -15.66 -2.50
N LYS A 47 2.01 -15.07 -3.29
CA LYS A 47 0.54 -15.10 -3.11
C LYS A 47 -0.05 -16.50 -3.18
N ASN A 48 0.61 -17.38 -3.92
CA ASN A 48 0.26 -18.80 -4.05
C ASN A 48 0.45 -19.60 -2.74
N ILE A 49 1.14 -19.06 -1.72
CA ILE A 49 1.39 -19.76 -0.46
C ILE A 49 0.46 -19.18 0.64
N PRO A 50 -0.66 -19.85 0.97
CA PRO A 50 -1.65 -19.33 1.92
C PRO A 50 -1.06 -19.13 3.33
N ALA A 51 -0.10 -19.97 3.75
CA ALA A 51 0.58 -19.81 5.03
C ALA A 51 1.35 -18.48 5.14
N ARG A 52 1.97 -18.01 4.06
CA ARG A 52 2.67 -16.70 4.02
C ARG A 52 1.67 -15.56 4.16
N ARG A 53 0.49 -15.69 3.55
CA ARG A 53 -0.61 -14.72 3.70
C ARG A 53 -1.10 -14.66 5.14
N LYS A 54 -1.36 -15.82 5.77
CA LYS A 54 -1.78 -15.90 7.18
C LYS A 54 -0.73 -15.27 8.11
N SER A 55 0.54 -15.65 7.95
CA SER A 55 1.64 -15.09 8.74
C SER A 55 1.78 -13.57 8.58
N PHE A 56 1.69 -13.04 7.36
CA PHE A 56 1.73 -11.60 7.16
C PHE A 56 0.55 -10.89 7.83
N ARG A 57 -0.67 -11.39 7.61
CA ARG A 57 -1.87 -10.79 8.17
C ARG A 57 -1.84 -10.75 9.70
N ALA A 58 -1.31 -11.81 10.33
CA ALA A 58 -1.10 -11.88 11.77
C ALA A 58 -0.06 -10.84 12.24
N ARG A 59 1.14 -10.83 11.64
CA ARG A 59 2.22 -9.90 12.02
C ARG A 59 1.83 -8.43 11.87
N HIS A 60 1.06 -8.10 10.84
CA HIS A 60 0.62 -6.73 10.57
C HIS A 60 -0.76 -6.39 11.16
N LYS A 61 -1.40 -7.33 11.88
CA LYS A 61 -2.73 -7.18 12.48
C LYS A 61 -3.73 -6.58 11.47
N CYS A 62 -3.80 -7.17 10.28
CA CYS A 62 -4.52 -6.57 9.14
C CYS A 62 -6.01 -6.31 9.41
N GLU A 63 -6.61 -7.02 10.36
CA GLU A 63 -8.01 -6.82 10.78
C GLU A 63 -8.26 -5.44 11.41
N THR A 64 -7.23 -4.87 12.05
CA THR A 64 -7.27 -3.53 12.66
C THR A 64 -6.82 -2.42 11.70
N ALA A 65 -6.28 -2.78 10.54
CA ALA A 65 -5.79 -1.83 9.56
C ALA A 65 -6.97 -1.29 8.73
N LYS A 66 -7.70 -0.31 9.29
CA LYS A 66 -8.85 0.35 8.64
C LYS A 66 -8.52 1.77 8.12
N ASP A 67 -7.35 2.29 8.46
CA ASP A 67 -6.96 3.65 8.09
C ASP A 67 -6.28 3.70 6.72
N VAL A 68 -6.96 4.30 5.73
CA VAL A 68 -6.44 4.56 4.39
C VAL A 68 -5.20 5.45 4.38
N PHE A 69 -4.96 6.22 5.46
CA PHE A 69 -3.75 7.04 5.57
C PHE A 69 -2.51 6.25 6.03
N SER A 70 -2.67 4.94 6.28
CA SER A 70 -1.58 4.06 6.68
C SER A 70 -1.08 3.18 5.53
N ALA A 71 0.25 3.06 5.37
CA ALA A 71 0.85 2.11 4.44
C ALA A 71 0.47 0.65 4.75
N ARG A 72 0.17 0.38 6.02
CA ARG A 72 -0.31 -0.91 6.53
C ARG A 72 -1.64 -1.31 5.89
N TYR A 73 -2.63 -0.42 5.86
CA TYR A 73 -3.91 -0.66 5.19
C TYR A 73 -3.72 -1.10 3.74
N TRP A 74 -2.92 -0.35 2.99
CA TRP A 74 -2.68 -0.64 1.57
C TRP A 74 -1.92 -1.94 1.35
N SER A 75 -0.96 -2.25 2.22
CA SER A 75 -0.22 -3.51 2.18
C SER A 75 -1.15 -4.68 2.47
N CYS A 76 -1.98 -4.60 3.51
CA CYS A 76 -2.99 -5.60 3.85
C CYS A 76 -4.06 -5.77 2.77
N LYS A 77 -4.45 -4.69 2.07
CA LYS A 77 -5.43 -4.71 0.99
C LYS A 77 -4.89 -5.34 -0.30
N LYS A 78 -3.59 -5.19 -0.57
CA LYS A 78 -2.96 -5.72 -1.80
C LYS A 78 -2.52 -7.20 -1.67
N TRP A 79 -2.50 -7.71 -0.44
CA TRP A 79 -2.04 -9.05 -0.06
C TRP A 79 -3.20 -10.05 0.16
#